data_AF-A0A9D5K314-F1
#
_entry.id   AF-A0A9D5K314-F1
#
_cell.length_a   1.000
_cell.length_b   1.000
_cell.length_c   1.000
_cell.angle_alpha   90.00
_cell.angle_beta   90.00
_cell.angle_gamma   90.00
#
_symmetry.space_group_name_H-M   'P 1'
#
loop_
_entity.id
_entity.type
_entity.pdbx_description
1 polymer ?
#
loop_
_entity_poly.entity_id
_entity_poly.type
_entity_poly.pdbx_seq_one_letter_code
_entity_poly.pdbx_strand_id
1 'polypeptide(L)' 'MNQIKKKLIEIATKKHEKIYPCVSRGSLDECFTVEGDRIMFWYNTEDHSTHLITASDLRDR' A
#
# COMPACT_ATOMS: atom_id res chain seq x y z
N MET A 1 4.94 -6.03 -10.48
CA MET A 1 3.70 -5.42 -9.93
C MET A 1 2.43 -5.80 -10.71
N ASN A 2 1.42 -6.38 -10.03
CA ASN A 2 0.08 -6.72 -10.57
C ASN A 2 -0.84 -5.46 -10.64
N GLN A 3 -1.92 -5.46 -11.43
CA GLN A 3 -2.93 -4.39 -11.47
C GLN A 3 -3.52 -4.08 -10.09
N ILE A 4 -3.82 -5.09 -9.27
CA ILE A 4 -4.37 -4.86 -7.92
C ILE A 4 -3.37 -4.06 -7.07
N LYS A 5 -2.09 -4.44 -7.10
CA LYS A 5 -1.01 -3.70 -6.42
C LYS A 5 -0.91 -2.24 -6.89
N LYS A 6 -1.04 -1.98 -8.20
CA LYS A 6 -1.05 -0.61 -8.76
C LYS A 6 -2.20 0.22 -8.20
N LYS A 7 -3.44 -0.31 -8.22
CA LYS A 7 -4.62 0.39 -7.67
C LYS A 7 -4.49 0.69 -6.18
N LEU A 8 -3.86 -0.19 -5.40
CA LEU A 8 -3.58 0.08 -3.98
C LEU A 8 -2.57 1.24 -3.83
N ILE A 9 -1.46 1.24 -4.57
CA ILE A 9 -0.52 2.37 -4.59
C ILE A 9 -1.24 3.68 -4.98
N GLU A 10 -2.08 3.67 -6.02
CA GLU A 10 -2.86 4.84 -6.44
C GLU A 10 -3.81 5.35 -5.34
N ILE A 11 -4.43 4.47 -4.56
CA ILE A 11 -5.30 4.84 -3.43
C ILE A 11 -4.48 5.42 -2.27
N ALA A 12 -3.31 4.83 -1.96
CA ALA A 12 -2.41 5.33 -0.92
C ALA A 12 -1.88 6.74 -1.27
N THR A 13 -1.39 6.94 -2.49
CA THR A 13 -0.99 8.25 -3.01
C THR A 13 -2.16 9.25 -3.01
N LYS A 14 -3.37 8.85 -3.40
CA LYS A 14 -4.56 9.71 -3.33
C LYS A 14 -5.05 10.01 -1.91
N LYS A 15 -4.58 9.30 -0.88
CA LYS A 15 -4.99 9.49 0.52
C LYS A 15 -4.00 10.36 1.31
N HIS A 16 -2.70 10.23 1.03
CA HIS A 16 -1.64 10.87 1.83
C HIS A 16 -0.56 11.61 1.02
N GLU A 17 -0.78 11.80 -0.30
CA GLU A 17 0.10 12.46 -1.27
C GLU A 17 1.47 11.80 -1.46
N LYS A 18 2.32 11.82 -0.43
CA LYS A 18 3.64 11.18 -0.41
C LYS A 18 3.56 9.85 0.34
N ILE A 19 4.02 8.77 -0.28
CA ILE A 19 4.11 7.46 0.35
C ILE A 19 5.50 6.85 0.12
N TYR A 20 5.99 6.13 1.13
CA TYR A 20 7.34 5.60 1.20
C TYR A 20 7.34 4.10 1.50
N PRO A 21 8.37 3.34 1.08
CA PRO A 21 8.53 1.95 1.50
C PRO A 21 8.59 1.78 3.02
N CYS A 22 8.06 0.67 3.54
CA CYS A 22 8.16 0.37 4.97
C CYS A 22 9.57 -0.12 5.35
N VAL A 23 10.29 0.74 6.06
CA VAL A 23 11.60 0.47 6.68
C VAL A 23 12.63 -0.07 5.65
N SER A 24 13.18 -1.27 5.82
CA SER A 24 14.37 -1.76 5.10
C SER A 24 14.08 -2.30 3.69
N ARG A 25 13.14 -1.69 2.96
CA ARG A 25 12.65 -2.14 1.66
C ARG A 25 13.04 -1.13 0.58
N GLY A 26 13.55 -1.61 -0.55
CA GLY A 26 14.03 -0.77 -1.63
C GLY A 26 12.90 -0.14 -2.46
N SER A 27 11.72 -0.75 -2.46
CA SER A 27 10.61 -0.36 -3.32
C SER A 27 9.22 -0.63 -2.72
N LEU A 28 8.20 0.00 -3.30
CA LEU A 28 6.81 -0.24 -2.91
C LEU A 28 6.32 -1.65 -3.30
N ASP A 29 6.83 -2.29 -4.37
CA ASP A 29 6.37 -3.65 -4.78
C ASP A 29 6.78 -4.72 -3.75
N GLU A 30 7.82 -4.48 -2.95
CA GLU A 30 8.19 -5.29 -1.77
C GLU A 30 7.23 -5.11 -0.59
N CYS A 31 6.60 -3.94 -0.43
CA CYS A 31 5.81 -3.57 0.75
C CYS A 31 4.40 -4.19 0.80
N PHE A 32 4.17 -5.23 0.00
CA PHE A 32 2.93 -5.99 -0.01
C PHE A 32 3.08 -7.28 0.80
N THR A 33 2.03 -7.67 1.51
CA THR A 33 1.88 -9.02 2.08
C THR A 33 0.62 -9.67 1.50
N VAL A 34 0.62 -11.00 1.47
CA VAL A 34 -0.54 -11.81 1.04
C VAL A 34 -0.87 -12.76 2.18
N GLU A 35 -2.12 -12.70 2.65
CA GLU A 35 -2.62 -13.52 3.75
C GLU A 35 -3.96 -14.12 3.33
N GLY A 36 -4.00 -15.44 3.14
CA GLY A 36 -5.14 -16.12 2.54
C GLY A 36 -5.44 -15.59 1.13
N ASP A 37 -6.66 -15.07 0.93
CA ASP A 37 -7.12 -14.42 -0.31
C ASP A 37 -6.79 -12.92 -0.37
N ARG A 38 -6.23 -12.35 0.71
CA ARG A 38 -6.12 -10.89 0.89
C ARG A 38 -4.76 -10.37 0.46
N ILE A 39 -4.76 -9.42 -0.46
CA ILE A 39 -3.59 -8.58 -0.75
C ILE A 39 -3.65 -7.36 0.18
N MET A 40 -2.58 -7.18 0.94
CA MET A 40 -2.33 -6.05 1.83
C MET A 40 -1.18 -5.20 1.28
N PHE A 41 -1.28 -3.89 1.43
CA PHE A 41 -0.23 -2.94 1.09
C PHE A 41 0.11 -2.10 2.32
N TRP A 42 1.36 -2.18 2.75
CA TRP A 42 1.93 -1.37 3.82
C TRP A 42 2.73 -0.23 3.19
N TYR A 43 2.65 0.96 3.76
CA TYR A 43 3.49 2.09 3.36
C TYR A 43 3.68 3.06 4.53
N ASN A 44 4.76 3.82 4.49
CA ASN A 44 5.01 4.90 5.44
C ASN A 44 4.66 6.25 4.82
N THR A 45 4.42 7.24 5.67
CA THR A 45 4.12 8.64 5.30
C THR A 45 5.18 9.61 5.85
N GLU A 46 5.10 10.90 5.49
CA GLU A 46 6.10 11.91 5.84
C GLU A 46 6.14 12.26 7.34
N ASP A 47 5.09 11.90 8.08
CA ASP A 47 5.00 11.95 9.55
C ASP A 47 5.67 10.74 10.26
N HIS A 48 6.32 9.86 9.49
CA HIS A 48 6.89 8.58 9.92
C HIS A 48 5.89 7.54 10.46
N SER A 49 4.58 7.74 10.30
CA SER A 49 3.61 6.69 10.62
C SER A 49 3.57 5.60 9.53
N THR A 50 3.04 4.43 9.89
CA THR A 50 2.86 3.29 8.97
C THR A 50 1.38 3.01 8.79
N HIS A 51 0.94 2.95 7.53
CA HIS A 51 -0.42 2.66 7.13
C HIS A 51 -0.54 1.31 6.44
N LEU A 52 -1.73 0.71 6.59
CA LEU A 52 -2.20 -0.48 5.88
C LEU A 52 -3.40 -0.08 5.01
N ILE A 53 -3.46 -0.61 3.79
CA ILE A 53 -4.70 -0.72 3.00
C ILE A 53 -4.79 -2.11 2.37
N THR A 54 -5.99 -2.50 1.96
CA THR A 54 -6.31 -3.86 1.52
C THR A 54 -7.11 -3.86 0.21
N ALA A 55 -7.26 -5.03 -0.41
CA ALA A 55 -8.18 -5.19 -1.55
C ALA A 55 -9.67 -4.95 -1.22
N SER A 56 -10.02 -4.74 0.05
CA SER A 56 -11.36 -4.31 0.50
C SER A 56 -11.60 -2.84 0.16
N ASP A 57 -10.59 -1.98 0.41
CA ASP A 57 -10.60 -0.53 0.16
C ASP A 57 -10.79 -0.13 -1.32
N LEU A 58 -10.81 -1.12 -2.22
CA LEU A 58 -11.13 -0.99 -3.64
C LEU A 58 -12.65 -1.02 -3.94
N ARG A 59 -13.50 -1.34 -2.95
CA ARG A 59 -14.94 -1.59 -3.12
C ARG A 59 -15.84 -0.47 -2.60
N ASP A 60 -15.33 0.34 -1.67
CA ASP A 60 -16.07 1.43 -1.01
C ASP A 60 -15.81 2.81 -1.67
N ARG A 61 -15.74 2.85 -3.02
CA ARG A 61 -15.51 4.06 -3.84
C ARG A 61 -16.18 3.96 -5.21
#